data_AF-A0A495ZJ40-F1
#
_entry.id   AF-A0A495ZJ40-F1
#
_cell.length_a   1.000
_cell.length_b   1.000
_cell.length_c   1.000
_cell.angle_alpha   90.00
_cell.angle_beta   90.00
_cell.angle_gamma   90.00
#
_symmetry.space_group_name_H-M   'P 1'
#
loop_
_entity.id
_entity.type
_entity.pdbx_description
1 polymer ?
#
loop_
_entity_poly.entity_id
_entity_poly.type
_entity_poly.pdbx_seq_one_letter_code
_entity_poly.pdbx_strand_id
1 'polypeptide(L)'
;ARSVTRISPVTLIQHLLEVFVGTGFERHQQFLENVERYAREYREFVTDMDRADPDSLHIIGVREGMSKKPISPESIPAFEDTLSLSRDFNAAAIDLFLLILFFVVLMSGTYLTFVRVEI
;
A
#
# COMPACT_ATOMS: atom_id res chain seq x y z
N ALA A 1 3.89 -17.92 -3.51
CA ALA A 1 4.66 -18.22 -2.27
C ALA A 1 3.83 -17.99 -1.00
N ARG A 2 3.29 -16.79 -0.73
CA ARG A 2 2.51 -16.49 0.51
C ARG A 2 1.28 -17.38 0.77
N SER A 3 0.61 -17.89 -0.27
CA SER A 3 -0.56 -18.78 -0.08
C SER A 3 -0.21 -20.12 0.58
N VAL A 4 1.05 -20.56 0.57
CA VAL A 4 1.49 -21.84 1.15
C VAL A 4 2.00 -21.65 2.58
N THR A 5 2.45 -20.45 2.96
CA THR A 5 2.97 -20.16 4.32
C THR A 5 1.90 -19.72 5.32
N ARG A 6 0.66 -19.44 4.91
CA ARG A 6 -0.48 -19.11 5.81
C ARG A 6 -0.95 -20.24 6.73
N ILE A 7 -0.23 -21.34 6.80
CA ILE A 7 -0.53 -22.49 7.66
C ILE A 7 -0.09 -22.24 9.11
N SER A 8 0.86 -21.33 9.35
CA SER A 8 1.37 -21.06 10.70
C SER A 8 0.64 -19.88 11.38
N PRO A 9 0.11 -20.05 12.61
CA PRO A 9 -0.54 -18.97 13.36
C PRO A 9 0.35 -17.75 13.58
N VAL A 10 1.67 -17.96 13.73
CA VAL A 10 2.64 -16.86 13.90
C VAL A 10 2.67 -15.96 12.67
N THR A 11 2.60 -16.55 11.47
CA THR A 11 2.65 -15.78 10.22
C THR A 11 1.36 -14.99 10.00
N LEU A 12 0.21 -15.54 10.43
CA LEU A 12 -1.08 -14.85 10.38
C LEU A 12 -1.07 -13.62 11.31
N ILE A 13 -0.58 -13.78 12.55
CA ILE A 13 -0.45 -12.66 13.50
C ILE A 13 0.52 -11.61 12.96
N GLN A 14 1.69 -12.02 12.48
CA GLN A 14 2.67 -11.10 11.91
C GLN A 14 2.05 -10.27 10.78
N HIS A 15 1.34 -10.91 9.84
CA HIS A 15 0.73 -10.19 8.73
C HIS A 15 -0.38 -9.23 9.17
N LEU A 16 -1.20 -9.62 10.15
CA LEU A 16 -2.22 -8.73 10.73
C LEU A 16 -1.59 -7.47 11.36
N LEU A 17 -0.46 -7.62 12.04
CA LEU A 17 0.29 -6.49 12.61
C LEU A 17 0.94 -5.62 11.52
N GLU A 18 1.52 -6.25 10.49
CA GLU A 18 2.06 -5.52 9.33
C GLU A 18 0.98 -4.62 8.72
N VAL A 19 -0.21 -5.17 8.45
CA VAL A 19 -1.35 -4.42 7.91
C VAL A 19 -1.82 -3.34 8.87
N PHE A 20 -1.96 -3.64 10.16
CA PHE A 20 -2.44 -2.68 11.16
C PHE A 20 -1.52 -1.47 11.32
N VAL A 21 -0.20 -1.69 11.33
CA VAL A 21 0.80 -0.62 11.45
C VAL A 21 1.04 0.06 10.09
N GLY A 22 0.47 -0.46 9.00
CA GLY A 22 0.68 0.06 7.66
C GLY A 22 2.12 -0.15 7.18
N THR A 23 2.66 -1.35 7.41
CA THR A 23 4.02 -1.76 7.06
C THR A 23 4.00 -3.07 6.26
N GLY A 24 5.17 -3.63 5.96
CA GLY A 24 5.29 -4.89 5.23
C GLY A 24 5.18 -4.72 3.71
N PHE A 25 4.99 -5.85 3.03
CA PHE A 25 5.07 -5.90 1.57
C PHE A 25 3.94 -5.13 0.87
N GLU A 26 2.70 -5.26 1.36
CA GLU A 26 1.54 -4.56 0.78
C GLU A 26 1.71 -3.04 0.86
N ARG A 27 2.23 -2.53 1.99
CA ARG A 27 2.60 -1.12 2.15
C ARG A 27 3.64 -0.68 1.12
N HIS A 28 4.66 -1.50 0.89
CA HIS A 28 5.71 -1.19 -0.08
C HIS A 28 5.14 -1.13 -1.50
N GLN A 29 4.25 -2.06 -1.86
CA GLN A 29 3.57 -2.01 -3.15
C GLN A 29 2.72 -0.75 -3.29
N GLN A 30 1.95 -0.39 -2.26
CA GLN A 30 1.18 0.85 -2.25
C GLN A 30 2.06 2.10 -2.43
N PHE A 31 3.22 2.14 -1.76
CA PHE A 31 4.15 3.24 -1.94
C PHE A 31 4.60 3.37 -3.40
N LEU A 32 4.94 2.25 -4.05
CA LEU A 32 5.33 2.26 -5.46
C LEU A 32 4.19 2.74 -6.37
N GLU A 33 2.95 2.30 -6.13
CA GLU A 33 1.76 2.80 -6.84
C GLU A 33 1.58 4.31 -6.69
N ASN A 34 1.78 4.83 -5.46
CA ASN A 34 1.68 6.26 -5.16
C ASN A 34 2.80 7.05 -5.87
N VAL A 35 4.04 6.52 -5.90
CA VAL A 35 5.17 7.12 -6.62
C VAL A 35 4.92 7.15 -8.13
N GLU A 36 4.42 6.05 -8.70
CA GLU A 36 4.09 5.99 -10.12
C GLU A 36 2.98 6.97 -10.50
N ARG A 37 1.96 7.10 -9.65
CA ARG A 37 0.89 8.10 -9.81
C ARG A 37 1.46 9.51 -9.79
N TYR A 38 2.24 9.84 -8.77
CA TYR A 38 2.88 11.14 -8.65
C TYR A 38 3.80 11.46 -9.85
N ALA A 39 4.56 10.49 -10.35
CA ALA A 39 5.41 10.69 -11.52
C ALA A 39 4.62 11.02 -12.80
N ARG A 40 3.37 10.51 -12.93
CA ARG A 40 2.47 10.89 -14.01
C ARG A 40 1.93 12.31 -13.81
N GLU A 41 1.38 12.60 -12.63
CA GLU A 41 0.86 13.93 -12.28
C GLU A 41 1.91 15.03 -12.45
N TYR A 42 3.15 14.78 -11.98
CA TYR A 42 4.25 15.72 -12.13
C TYR A 42 4.63 15.94 -13.61
N ARG A 43 4.61 14.89 -14.44
CA ARG A 43 4.89 15.02 -15.88
C ARG A 43 3.80 15.82 -16.59
N GLU A 44 2.55 15.60 -16.23
CA GLU A 44 1.40 16.35 -16.73
C GLU A 44 1.53 17.83 -16.34
N PHE A 45 1.80 18.11 -15.06
CA PHE A 45 2.06 19.46 -14.57
C PHE A 45 3.18 20.17 -15.36
N VAL A 46 4.33 19.53 -15.56
CA VAL A 46 5.43 20.11 -16.34
C VAL A 46 5.00 20.41 -17.77
N THR A 47 4.23 19.51 -18.38
CA THR A 47 3.74 19.67 -19.76
C THR A 47 2.73 20.81 -19.85
N ASP A 48 1.82 20.92 -18.88
CA ASP A 48 0.78 21.95 -18.85
C ASP A 48 1.36 23.33 -18.57
N MET A 49 2.31 23.44 -17.64
CA MET A 49 3.00 24.70 -17.35
C MET A 49 3.80 25.20 -18.55
N ASP A 50 4.48 24.28 -19.25
CA ASP A 50 5.20 24.62 -20.46
C ASP A 50 4.26 25.03 -21.60
N ARG A 51 3.15 24.30 -21.79
CA ARG A 51 2.13 24.60 -22.82
C ARG A 51 1.41 25.93 -22.59
N ALA A 52 1.29 26.36 -21.33
CA ALA A 52 0.71 27.65 -20.98
C ALA A 52 1.62 28.84 -21.34
N ASP A 53 2.90 28.60 -21.65
CA ASP A 53 3.84 29.63 -22.07
C ASP A 53 3.84 29.80 -23.60
N PRO A 54 3.27 30.91 -24.14
CA PRO A 54 3.27 31.15 -25.59
C PRO A 54 4.66 31.40 -26.18
N ASP A 55 5.66 31.68 -25.35
CA ASP A 55 7.04 31.93 -25.76
C ASP A 55 7.90 30.66 -25.79
N SER A 56 7.35 29.52 -25.34
CA SER A 56 8.04 28.22 -25.34
C SER A 56 7.98 27.54 -26.72
N LEU A 57 9.00 26.73 -27.02
CA LEU A 57 9.01 25.86 -28.21
C LEU A 57 8.34 24.51 -27.95
N HIS A 58 7.92 24.26 -26.72
CA HIS A 58 7.27 23.04 -26.26
C HIS A 58 8.07 21.74 -26.50
N ILE A 59 9.39 21.83 -26.44
CA ILE A 59 10.29 20.68 -26.59
C ILE A 59 10.59 20.13 -25.19
N ILE A 60 9.68 19.31 -24.68
CA ILE A 60 9.80 18.70 -23.35
C ILE A 60 11.10 17.91 -23.22
N GLY A 61 11.84 18.16 -22.13
CA GLY A 61 13.12 17.51 -21.84
C GLY A 61 14.35 18.25 -22.38
N VAL A 62 14.17 19.30 -23.19
CA VAL A 62 15.25 20.16 -23.69
C VAL A 62 15.12 21.53 -23.05
N ARG A 63 16.06 21.90 -22.17
CA ARG A 63 15.99 23.14 -21.38
C ARG A 63 15.85 24.40 -22.23
N GLU A 64 16.46 24.43 -23.41
CA GLU A 64 16.39 25.55 -24.34
C GLU A 64 15.03 25.69 -25.02
N GLY A 65 14.30 24.58 -25.18
CA GLY A 65 13.01 24.52 -25.84
C GLY A 65 11.81 24.43 -24.89
N MET A 66 12.04 24.52 -23.59
CA MET A 66 11.01 24.61 -22.56
C MET A 66 10.86 26.04 -22.04
N SER A 67 9.71 26.31 -21.41
CA SER A 67 9.42 27.55 -20.71
C SER A 67 10.49 27.87 -19.68
N LYS A 68 10.88 29.14 -19.63
CA LYS A 68 11.84 29.68 -18.65
C LYS A 68 11.14 30.54 -17.60
N LYS A 69 9.81 30.59 -17.62
CA LYS A 69 9.03 31.41 -16.68
C LYS A 69 9.16 30.82 -15.28
N PRO A 70 9.36 31.67 -14.25
CA PRO A 70 9.38 31.19 -12.88
C PRO A 70 7.99 30.65 -12.51
N ILE A 71 7.98 29.53 -11.80
CA ILE A 71 6.78 28.90 -11.27
C ILE A 71 6.74 29.05 -9.75
N SER A 72 5.54 29.23 -9.18
CA SER A 72 5.40 29.25 -7.73
C SER A 72 5.72 27.86 -7.16
N PRO A 73 6.52 27.75 -6.08
CA PRO A 73 6.73 26.49 -5.38
C PRO A 73 5.42 25.83 -4.93
N GLU A 74 4.39 26.62 -4.58
CA GLU A 74 3.09 26.10 -4.14
C GLU A 74 2.27 25.47 -5.28
N SER A 75 2.60 25.79 -6.53
CA SER A 75 1.92 25.22 -7.70
C SER A 75 2.41 23.83 -8.06
N ILE A 76 3.58 23.43 -7.55
CA ILE A 76 4.16 22.12 -7.81
C ILE A 76 3.34 21.07 -7.04
N PRO A 77 2.79 20.04 -7.71
CA PRO A 77 2.10 18.96 -7.02
C PRO A 77 2.99 18.39 -5.92
N ALA A 78 2.48 18.32 -4.69
CA ALA A 78 3.19 17.69 -3.60
C ALA A 78 3.01 16.18 -3.66
N PHE A 79 4.06 15.43 -3.32
CA PHE A 79 3.93 13.98 -3.18
C PHE A 79 3.08 13.65 -1.96
N GLU A 80 1.97 12.94 -2.18
CA GLU A 80 1.10 12.44 -1.12
C GLU A 80 1.09 10.91 -1.09
N ASP A 81 1.59 10.35 0.01
CA ASP A 81 1.59 8.92 0.26
C ASP A 81 0.31 8.49 0.97
N THR A 82 -0.75 8.25 0.18
CA THR A 82 -2.06 7.85 0.69
C THR A 82 -2.06 6.39 1.13
N LEU A 83 -2.50 6.12 2.36
CA LEU A 83 -2.76 4.77 2.86
C LEU A 83 -4.20 4.34 2.55
N SER A 84 -4.37 3.14 1.99
CA SER A 84 -5.69 2.59 1.66
C SER A 84 -6.12 1.55 2.69
N LEU A 85 -6.45 2.00 3.90
CA LEU A 85 -6.85 1.12 5.01
C LEU A 85 -7.97 0.13 4.62
N SER A 86 -8.91 0.55 3.75
CA SER A 86 -9.99 -0.33 3.28
C SER A 86 -9.51 -1.48 2.39
N ARG A 87 -8.52 -1.23 1.52
CA ARG A 87 -7.92 -2.26 0.67
C ARG A 87 -7.12 -3.24 1.53
N ASP A 88 -6.36 -2.72 2.47
CA ASP A 88 -5.45 -3.49 3.31
C ASP A 88 -6.23 -4.38 4.30
N PHE A 89 -7.34 -3.88 4.85
CA PHE A 89 -8.19 -4.65 5.74
C PHE A 89 -8.90 -5.81 5.04
N ASN A 90 -9.35 -5.63 3.79
CA ASN A 90 -9.98 -6.70 3.02
C ASN A 90 -8.97 -7.84 2.72
N ALA A 91 -7.73 -7.47 2.41
CA ALA A 91 -6.64 -8.44 2.23
C ALA A 91 -6.31 -9.23 3.52
N ALA A 92 -6.49 -8.62 4.69
CA ALA A 92 -6.21 -9.21 6.00
C ALA A 92 -7.40 -9.98 6.62
N ALA A 93 -8.63 -9.79 6.13
CA ALA A 93 -9.83 -10.39 6.69
C ALA A 93 -9.79 -11.93 6.69
N ILE A 94 -9.23 -12.52 5.64
CA ILE A 94 -9.03 -13.98 5.53
C ILE A 94 -8.09 -14.46 6.63
N ASP A 95 -7.02 -13.71 6.93
CA ASP A 95 -6.02 -14.13 7.91
C ASP A 95 -6.55 -14.01 9.34
N LEU A 96 -7.38 -13.00 9.61
CA LEU A 96 -8.13 -12.90 10.87
C LEU A 96 -9.10 -14.08 11.04
N PHE A 97 -9.84 -14.43 9.99
CA PHE A 97 -10.75 -15.58 10.01
C PHE A 97 -10.01 -16.89 10.30
N LEU A 98 -8.89 -17.14 9.60
CA LEU A 98 -8.07 -18.33 9.83
C LEU A 98 -7.51 -18.39 11.25
N LEU A 99 -7.08 -17.25 11.81
CA LEU A 99 -6.57 -17.19 13.18
C LEU A 99 -7.66 -17.54 14.21
N ILE A 100 -8.88 -17.02 14.03
CA ILE A 100 -10.04 -17.37 14.87
C ILE A 100 -10.35 -18.86 14.75
N LEU A 101 -10.34 -19.40 13.54
CA LEU A 101 -10.59 -20.83 13.31
C LEU A 101 -9.54 -21.70 14.02
N PHE A 102 -8.25 -21.35 13.91
CA PHE A 102 -7.17 -22.02 14.65
C PHE A 102 -7.42 -22.01 16.16
N PHE A 103 -7.78 -20.85 16.70
CA PHE A 103 -8.08 -20.72 18.12
C PHE A 103 -9.23 -21.62 18.55
N VAL A 104 -10.36 -21.60 17.82
CA VAL A 104 -11.53 -22.44 18.13
C VAL A 104 -11.19 -23.92 18.08
N VAL A 105 -10.47 -24.38 17.06
CA VAL A 105 -10.10 -25.80 16.90
C VAL A 105 -9.17 -26.26 18.03
N LEU A 106 -8.13 -25.48 18.34
CA LEU A 106 -7.19 -25.81 19.41
C LEU A 106 -7.86 -25.81 20.78
N MET A 107 -8.70 -24.82 21.07
CA MET A 107 -9.45 -24.74 22.33
C MET A 107 -10.43 -25.90 22.47
N SER A 108 -11.15 -26.24 21.40
CA SER A 108 -12.10 -27.36 21.39
C SER A 108 -11.38 -28.70 21.60
N GLY A 109 -10.27 -28.94 20.90
CA GLY A 109 -9.46 -30.16 21.06
C GLY A 109 -8.87 -30.29 22.46
N THR A 110 -8.37 -29.18 23.01
CA THR A 110 -7.88 -29.11 24.39
C THR A 110 -9.00 -29.44 25.37
N TYR A 111 -10.15 -28.77 25.27
CA TYR A 111 -11.32 -29.01 26.11
C TYR A 111 -11.76 -30.48 26.09
N LEU A 112 -11.90 -31.09 24.90
CA LEU A 112 -12.28 -32.50 24.76
C LEU A 112 -11.26 -33.46 25.38
N THR A 113 -9.97 -33.11 25.36
CA THR A 113 -8.93 -33.92 25.98
C THR A 113 -9.03 -33.87 27.51
N PHE A 114 -9.21 -32.69 28.08
CA PHE A 114 -9.36 -32.53 29.54
C PHE A 114 -10.67 -33.15 30.06
N VAL A 115 -11.80 -32.99 29.36
CA VAL A 115 -13.06 -33.64 29.73
C VAL A 115 -12.94 -35.17 29.69
N ARG A 116 -12.20 -35.74 28.72
CA ARG A 116 -11.93 -37.18 28.69
C ARG A 116 -11.03 -37.68 29.83
N VAL A 117 -10.20 -36.83 30.42
CA VAL A 117 -9.32 -37.19 31.55
C VAL A 117 -10.08 -37.17 32.88
N GLU A 118 -11.17 -36.42 32.97
CA GLU A 118 -12.02 -36.32 34.17
C GLU A 118 -13.10 -37.42 34.26
N ILE A 119 -13.26 -38.26 33.24
CA ILE A 119 -14.17 -39.43 33.20
C ILE A 119 -13.35 -40.72 33.37
#